data_AF-Q5M870-F1
#
_entry.id   AF-Q5M870-F1
#
_cell.length_a   1.000
_cell.length_b   1.000
_cell.length_c   1.000
_cell.angle_alpha   90.00
_cell.angle_beta   90.00
_cell.angle_gamma   90.00
#
_symmetry.space_group_name_H-M   'P 1'
#
loop_
_entity.id
_entity.type
_entity.pdbx_description
1 polymer ?
#
loop_
_entity_poly.entity_id
_entity_poly.type
_entity_poly.pdbx_seq_one_letter_code
_entity_poly.pdbx_strand_id
1 'polypeptide(L)'
;MGSRLSPEANAEVPREALSFHGDATGAQVHLDDQRSTARRRSTFHDGIVFSQRPVWPGERVALRVLRHEDGWCGGLRVGFTRLDPAQVAASCLPPFVCPDLEEQSPTWAALLPEGFVRAGNVVCFWVNRRGWLFAKVNAGRPLLLRKDVLVQGAPLWAVMDVYGTTKAIELLDPKANAWITSGEPMPESEVTSGEECVICFHNTANTRLMPCGHSQFCGSCAWHIFKDTARCPMCRWQIEEVAVEPSVKSGEGS
;
A
#
# COMPACT_ATOMS: atom_id res chain seq x y z
N MET A 1 8.90 52.65 9.33
CA MET A 1 8.61 51.99 8.04
C MET A 1 8.78 50.50 8.25
N GLY A 2 7.72 49.71 8.17
CA GLY A 2 7.78 48.28 8.49
C GLY A 2 6.39 47.67 8.60
N SER A 3 5.66 47.63 7.50
CA SER A 3 4.41 46.85 7.40
C SER A 3 4.77 45.38 7.18
N ARG A 4 4.49 44.56 8.20
CA ARG A 4 4.53 43.10 8.12
C ARG A 4 3.39 42.63 7.20
N LEU A 5 3.74 41.94 6.12
CA LEU A 5 2.80 41.15 5.33
C LEU A 5 2.57 39.82 6.06
N SER A 6 1.35 39.60 6.54
CA SER A 6 0.89 38.29 7.00
C SER A 6 0.60 37.41 5.78
N PRO A 7 0.89 36.10 5.81
CA PRO A 7 0.54 35.21 4.71
C PRO A 7 -0.96 34.89 4.79
N GLU A 8 -1.67 35.12 3.70
CA GLU A 8 -3.07 34.74 3.53
C GLU A 8 -3.17 33.21 3.63
N ALA A 9 -3.93 32.75 4.62
CA ALA A 9 -4.33 31.35 4.75
C ALA A 9 -5.27 31.01 3.58
N ASN A 10 -4.74 30.33 2.57
CA ASN A 10 -5.50 29.78 1.47
C ASN A 10 -6.40 28.65 2.02
N ALA A 11 -7.67 28.96 2.30
CA ALA A 11 -8.65 27.97 2.72
C ALA A 11 -8.92 27.01 1.54
N GLU A 12 -8.38 25.79 1.62
CA GLU A 12 -8.58 24.75 0.61
C GLU A 12 -10.07 24.43 0.46
N VAL A 13 -10.60 24.61 -0.75
CA VAL A 13 -11.96 24.19 -1.13
C VAL A 13 -12.13 22.70 -0.81
N PRO A 14 -13.19 22.27 -0.11
CA PRO A 14 -13.39 20.87 0.23
C PRO A 14 -13.48 20.01 -1.03
N ARG A 15 -12.55 19.06 -1.18
CA ARG A 15 -12.50 18.15 -2.32
C ARG A 15 -13.75 17.27 -2.38
N GLU A 16 -14.17 16.96 -3.60
CA GLU A 16 -15.22 15.98 -3.88
C GLU A 16 -14.82 14.61 -3.33
N ALA A 17 -15.77 13.88 -2.75
CA ALA A 17 -15.58 12.52 -2.27
C ALA A 17 -15.13 11.61 -3.43
N LEU A 18 -14.28 10.62 -3.13
CA LEU A 18 -13.85 9.66 -4.15
C LEU A 18 -14.97 8.68 -4.48
N SER A 19 -15.10 8.38 -5.77
CA SER A 19 -15.90 7.28 -6.31
C SER A 19 -15.07 6.54 -7.34
N PHE A 20 -15.53 5.37 -7.78
CA PHE A 20 -14.91 4.62 -8.86
C PHE A 20 -15.19 5.27 -10.21
N HIS A 21 -14.20 5.25 -11.11
CA HIS A 21 -14.41 5.65 -12.49
C HIS A 21 -15.44 4.73 -13.16
N GLY A 22 -16.42 5.30 -13.87
CA GLY A 22 -17.57 4.54 -14.38
C GLY A 22 -17.23 3.56 -15.50
N ASP A 23 -16.35 3.97 -16.43
CA ASP A 23 -16.12 3.24 -17.67
C ASP A 23 -14.83 2.41 -17.66
N ALA A 24 -13.86 2.79 -16.84
CA ALA A 24 -12.55 2.15 -16.80
C ALA A 24 -12.53 1.08 -15.71
N THR A 25 -13.21 -0.03 -15.96
CA THR A 25 -13.31 -1.13 -15.00
C THR A 25 -13.01 -2.46 -15.67
N GLY A 26 -12.42 -3.38 -14.91
CA GLY A 26 -12.14 -4.73 -15.37
C GLY A 26 -13.41 -5.50 -15.73
N ALA A 27 -13.31 -6.47 -16.64
CA ALA A 27 -14.45 -7.16 -17.22
C ALA A 27 -15.36 -7.90 -16.20
N GLN A 28 -14.84 -8.19 -15.00
CA GLN A 28 -15.61 -8.85 -13.93
C GLN A 28 -16.18 -7.86 -12.92
N VAL A 29 -15.98 -6.55 -13.07
CA VAL A 29 -16.44 -5.54 -12.11
C VAL A 29 -17.91 -5.18 -12.35
N HIS A 30 -18.65 -5.05 -11.26
CA HIS A 30 -19.95 -4.41 -11.20
C HIS A 30 -19.89 -3.28 -10.18
N LEU A 31 -20.15 -2.06 -10.62
CA LEU A 31 -20.29 -0.89 -9.75
C LEU A 31 -21.75 -0.74 -9.31
N ASP A 32 -21.98 -0.18 -8.13
CA ASP A 32 -23.32 0.30 -7.75
C ASP A 32 -23.64 1.65 -8.42
N ASP A 33 -24.89 2.10 -8.29
CA ASP A 33 -25.37 3.34 -8.92
C ASP A 33 -24.59 4.59 -8.47
N GLN A 34 -24.11 4.57 -7.22
CA GLN A 34 -23.31 5.65 -6.63
C GLN A 34 -21.83 5.56 -7.02
N ARG A 35 -21.41 4.48 -7.69
CA ARG A 35 -20.02 4.14 -7.99
C ARG A 35 -19.14 4.18 -6.74
N SER A 36 -19.69 3.91 -5.56
CA SER A 36 -18.93 3.81 -4.31
C SER A 36 -18.57 2.37 -3.99
N THR A 37 -19.26 1.38 -4.57
CA THR A 37 -18.98 -0.04 -4.35
C THR A 37 -18.55 -0.72 -5.65
N ALA A 38 -17.44 -1.46 -5.60
CA ALA A 38 -16.99 -2.33 -6.68
C ALA A 38 -17.09 -3.80 -6.24
N ARG A 39 -17.73 -4.63 -7.07
CA ARG A 39 -17.90 -6.06 -6.82
C ARG A 39 -17.39 -6.87 -8.00
N ARG A 40 -16.52 -7.85 -7.76
CA ARG A 40 -16.15 -8.82 -8.78
C ARG A 40 -17.26 -9.87 -8.91
N ARG A 41 -17.80 -10.08 -10.10
CA ARG A 41 -18.93 -10.99 -10.37
C ARG A 41 -18.51 -12.45 -10.20
N SER A 42 -17.48 -12.86 -10.93
CA SER A 42 -17.00 -14.24 -10.94
C SER A 42 -15.46 -14.30 -11.00
N THR A 43 -14.89 -15.52 -11.01
CA THR A 43 -13.44 -15.76 -11.11
C THR A 43 -12.63 -15.13 -9.96
N PHE A 44 -11.32 -14.99 -10.16
CA PHE A 44 -10.32 -14.41 -9.26
C PHE A 44 -9.60 -13.16 -9.82
N HIS A 45 -9.88 -12.73 -11.06
CA HIS A 45 -9.16 -11.66 -11.78
C HIS A 45 -10.11 -10.72 -12.56
N ASP A 46 -9.57 -9.84 -13.41
CA ASP A 46 -10.30 -8.79 -14.14
C ASP A 46 -11.06 -7.83 -13.20
N GLY A 47 -10.46 -7.56 -12.03
CA GLY A 47 -11.05 -6.78 -10.94
C GLY A 47 -10.54 -5.34 -10.84
N ILE A 48 -9.84 -4.84 -11.87
CA ILE A 48 -9.18 -3.53 -11.83
C ILE A 48 -10.21 -2.40 -11.81
N VAL A 49 -10.04 -1.44 -10.90
CA VAL A 49 -10.82 -0.21 -10.80
C VAL A 49 -9.94 0.97 -10.48
N PHE A 50 -10.37 2.18 -10.88
CA PHE A 50 -9.66 3.43 -10.62
C PHE A 50 -10.54 4.42 -9.86
N SER A 51 -9.94 5.41 -9.21
CA SER A 51 -10.66 6.59 -8.75
C SER A 51 -11.20 7.41 -9.93
N GLN A 52 -12.34 8.07 -9.75
CA GLN A 52 -12.92 8.93 -10.77
C GLN A 52 -12.10 10.20 -11.03
N ARG A 53 -11.36 10.66 -10.02
CA ARG A 53 -10.50 11.85 -10.08
C ARG A 53 -9.07 11.55 -9.63
N PRO A 54 -8.12 12.45 -9.95
CA PRO A 54 -6.80 12.40 -9.37
C PRO A 54 -6.82 12.54 -7.84
N VAL A 55 -5.84 11.89 -7.20
CA VAL A 55 -5.55 11.89 -5.77
C VAL A 55 -4.23 12.62 -5.54
N TRP A 56 -4.18 13.49 -4.54
CA TRP A 56 -2.95 14.22 -4.23
C TRP A 56 -1.98 13.38 -3.38
N PRO A 57 -0.66 13.61 -3.50
CA PRO A 57 0.30 13.09 -2.53
C PRO A 57 -0.10 13.52 -1.10
N GLY A 58 -0.26 12.54 -0.21
CA GLY A 58 -0.73 12.69 1.16
C GLY A 58 -2.24 12.51 1.34
N GLU A 59 -3.02 12.55 0.27
CA GLU A 59 -4.46 12.27 0.34
C GLU A 59 -4.69 10.78 0.64
N ARG A 60 -5.52 10.52 1.65
CA ARG A 60 -5.82 9.18 2.14
C ARG A 60 -7.00 8.60 1.37
N VAL A 61 -6.76 7.52 0.64
CA VAL A 61 -7.80 6.73 -0.01
C VAL A 61 -8.23 5.64 0.96
N ALA A 62 -9.52 5.57 1.27
CA ALA A 62 -10.05 4.61 2.23
C ALA A 62 -11.09 3.68 1.61
N LEU A 63 -10.96 2.40 1.94
CA LEU A 63 -11.74 1.31 1.39
C LEU A 63 -12.26 0.45 2.54
N ARG A 64 -13.54 0.11 2.53
CA ARG A 64 -14.08 -0.98 3.35
C ARG A 64 -14.06 -2.27 2.53
N VAL A 65 -13.50 -3.33 3.09
CA VAL A 65 -13.63 -4.68 2.51
C VAL A 65 -15.01 -5.20 2.87
N LEU A 66 -15.87 -5.39 1.87
CA LEU A 66 -17.25 -5.82 2.10
C LEU A 66 -17.39 -7.33 2.12
N ARG A 67 -16.66 -8.02 1.25
CA ARG A 67 -16.79 -9.47 1.07
C ARG A 67 -15.46 -10.07 0.66
N HIS A 68 -15.14 -11.20 1.28
CA HIS A 68 -14.10 -12.12 0.82
C HIS A 68 -14.73 -13.43 0.34
N GLU A 69 -13.97 -14.21 -0.42
CA GLU A 69 -14.30 -15.53 -0.92
C GLU A 69 -13.11 -16.44 -0.65
N ASP A 70 -13.35 -17.51 0.10
CA ASP A 70 -12.33 -18.49 0.45
C ASP A 70 -12.04 -19.41 -0.75
N GLY A 71 -10.88 -20.08 -0.74
CA GLY A 71 -10.47 -21.01 -1.81
C GLY A 71 -9.63 -20.39 -2.92
N TRP A 72 -9.38 -19.08 -2.88
CA TRP A 72 -8.44 -18.37 -3.74
C TRP A 72 -7.16 -18.00 -2.99
N CYS A 73 -6.04 -17.87 -3.70
CA CYS A 73 -4.79 -17.33 -3.15
C CYS A 73 -4.63 -15.86 -3.54
N GLY A 74 -4.05 -15.07 -2.64
CA GLY A 74 -3.88 -13.62 -2.82
C GLY A 74 -5.11 -12.80 -2.40
N GLY A 75 -5.05 -11.49 -2.59
CA GLY A 75 -6.06 -10.56 -2.09
C GLY A 75 -5.94 -9.18 -2.72
N LEU A 76 -6.61 -8.19 -2.11
CA LEU A 76 -6.70 -6.84 -2.65
C LEU A 76 -5.31 -6.25 -2.92
N ARG A 77 -5.11 -5.69 -4.11
CA ARG A 77 -3.95 -4.87 -4.44
C ARG A 77 -4.37 -3.41 -4.51
N VAL A 78 -3.51 -2.52 -4.03
CA VAL A 78 -3.77 -1.07 -4.01
C VAL A 78 -2.53 -0.30 -4.47
N GLY A 79 -2.74 0.85 -5.09
CA GLY A 79 -1.65 1.63 -5.62
C GLY A 79 -2.07 2.95 -6.26
N PHE A 80 -1.16 3.48 -7.05
CA PHE A 80 -1.36 4.69 -7.83
C PHE A 80 -0.90 4.49 -9.28
N THR A 81 -1.55 5.18 -10.21
CA THR A 81 -1.19 5.17 -11.64
C THR A 81 -1.18 6.59 -12.21
N ARG A 82 -0.41 6.79 -13.28
CA ARG A 82 -0.51 7.97 -14.15
C ARG A 82 -1.45 7.79 -15.34
N LEU A 83 -2.02 6.60 -15.53
CA LEU A 83 -3.05 6.39 -16.53
C LEU A 83 -4.29 7.18 -16.12
N ASP A 84 -4.68 8.12 -16.97
CA ASP A 84 -5.97 8.80 -16.86
C ASP A 84 -7.09 7.81 -17.21
N PRO A 85 -7.95 7.40 -16.26
CA PRO A 85 -9.02 6.43 -16.50
C PRO A 85 -10.00 6.88 -17.58
N ALA A 86 -10.13 8.20 -17.85
CA ALA A 86 -10.95 8.69 -18.94
C ALA A 86 -10.40 8.32 -20.34
N GLN A 87 -9.11 7.95 -20.42
CA GLN A 87 -8.43 7.57 -21.66
C GLN A 87 -8.23 6.05 -21.78
N VAL A 88 -8.65 5.28 -20.77
CA VAL A 88 -8.49 3.82 -20.75
C VAL A 88 -9.78 3.15 -21.16
N ALA A 89 -9.77 2.48 -22.31
CA ALA A 89 -10.86 1.61 -22.70
C ALA A 89 -10.87 0.34 -21.83
N ALA A 90 -12.04 -0.04 -21.29
CA ALA A 90 -12.20 -1.23 -20.43
C ALA A 90 -11.65 -2.51 -21.07
N SER A 91 -11.81 -2.67 -22.40
CA SER A 91 -11.32 -3.83 -23.15
C SER A 91 -9.79 -3.93 -23.24
N CYS A 92 -9.08 -2.84 -22.94
CA CYS A 92 -7.62 -2.79 -22.95
C CYS A 92 -7.01 -3.06 -21.56
N LEU A 93 -7.84 -3.22 -20.52
CA LEU A 93 -7.34 -3.52 -19.19
C LEU A 93 -6.83 -4.97 -19.13
N PRO A 94 -5.62 -5.20 -18.58
CA PRO A 94 -5.13 -6.54 -18.34
C PRO A 94 -5.88 -7.24 -17.19
N PRO A 95 -5.71 -8.56 -17.02
CA PRO A 95 -6.37 -9.28 -15.94
C PRO A 95 -5.89 -8.88 -14.54
N PHE A 96 -4.67 -8.34 -14.40
CA PHE A 96 -4.06 -7.99 -13.11
C PHE A 96 -3.42 -6.60 -13.11
N VAL A 97 -3.41 -5.93 -11.96
CA VAL A 97 -2.59 -4.71 -11.80
C VAL A 97 -1.10 -5.07 -11.74
N CYS A 98 -0.74 -6.05 -10.91
CA CYS A 98 0.64 -6.54 -10.79
C CYS A 98 0.74 -7.97 -11.36
N PRO A 99 1.63 -8.25 -12.32
CA PRO A 99 2.60 -7.32 -12.93
C PRO A 99 2.05 -6.54 -14.13
N ASP A 100 0.97 -6.99 -14.76
CA ASP A 100 0.61 -6.61 -16.13
C ASP A 100 0.44 -5.10 -16.35
N LEU A 101 -0.32 -4.40 -15.49
CA LEU A 101 -0.56 -2.97 -15.66
C LEU A 101 0.67 -2.12 -15.31
N GLU A 102 1.50 -2.59 -14.37
CA GLU A 102 2.80 -1.96 -14.03
C GLU A 102 3.79 -2.07 -15.20
N GLU A 103 3.76 -3.16 -15.96
CA GLU A 103 4.61 -3.32 -17.13
C GLU A 103 4.12 -2.48 -18.33
N GLN A 104 2.81 -2.24 -18.44
CA GLN A 104 2.21 -1.48 -19.54
C GLN A 104 2.21 0.03 -19.34
N SER A 105 2.34 0.50 -18.10
CA SER A 105 2.14 1.91 -17.77
C SER A 105 2.85 2.32 -16.48
N PRO A 106 3.08 3.63 -16.24
CA PRO A 106 3.57 4.13 -14.96
C PRO A 106 2.54 3.91 -13.83
N THR A 107 2.52 2.70 -13.30
CA THR A 107 1.62 2.19 -12.27
C THR A 107 2.46 1.56 -11.16
N TRP A 108 2.09 1.85 -9.93
CA TRP A 108 2.77 1.37 -8.73
C TRP A 108 1.74 0.87 -7.72
N ALA A 109 1.58 -0.44 -7.62
CA ALA A 109 0.69 -1.09 -6.68
C ALA A 109 1.42 -2.14 -5.83
N ALA A 110 0.72 -2.64 -4.82
CA ALA A 110 1.21 -3.69 -3.95
C ALA A 110 0.05 -4.54 -3.46
N LEU A 111 0.32 -5.84 -3.27
CA LEU A 111 -0.59 -6.76 -2.59
C LEU A 111 -0.65 -6.39 -1.11
N LEU A 112 -1.87 -6.25 -0.58
CA LEU A 112 -2.05 -6.04 0.85
C LEU A 112 -1.81 -7.34 1.63
N PRO A 113 -1.26 -7.24 2.86
CA PRO A 113 -1.17 -8.40 3.75
C PRO A 113 -2.53 -9.06 3.96
N GLU A 114 -2.56 -10.38 4.05
CA GLU A 114 -3.80 -11.17 4.21
C GLU A 114 -4.68 -10.69 5.37
N GLY A 115 -4.06 -10.30 6.49
CA GLY A 115 -4.77 -9.77 7.67
C GLY A 115 -5.53 -8.45 7.42
N PHE A 116 -5.16 -7.69 6.40
CA PHE A 116 -5.85 -6.44 6.05
C PHE A 116 -7.16 -6.71 5.29
N VAL A 117 -7.23 -7.83 4.57
CA VAL A 117 -8.29 -8.13 3.60
C VAL A 117 -9.37 -9.04 4.20
N ARG A 118 -9.99 -8.60 5.30
CA ARG A 118 -11.11 -9.30 5.94
C ARG A 118 -12.38 -8.47 5.85
N ALA A 119 -13.53 -9.12 5.68
CA ALA A 119 -14.80 -8.40 5.64
C ALA A 119 -14.99 -7.52 6.89
N GLY A 120 -15.39 -6.27 6.70
CA GLY A 120 -15.53 -5.26 7.74
C GLY A 120 -14.29 -4.40 7.98
N ASN A 121 -13.08 -4.87 7.60
CA ASN A 121 -11.88 -4.06 7.73
C ASN A 121 -11.97 -2.82 6.85
N VAL A 122 -11.43 -1.72 7.37
CA VAL A 122 -11.23 -0.49 6.61
C VAL A 122 -9.74 -0.32 6.35
N VAL A 123 -9.36 -0.45 5.09
CA VAL A 123 -7.99 -0.22 4.61
C VAL A 123 -7.88 1.24 4.16
N CYS A 124 -6.83 1.92 4.60
CA CYS A 124 -6.50 3.25 4.13
C CYS A 124 -5.08 3.23 3.54
N PHE A 125 -4.92 3.70 2.31
CA PHE A 125 -3.61 3.81 1.67
C PHE A 125 -3.38 5.22 1.14
N TRP A 126 -2.11 5.62 1.06
CA TRP A 126 -1.69 6.94 0.58
C TRP A 126 -0.23 6.90 0.15
N VAL A 127 0.17 7.82 -0.73
CA VAL A 127 1.57 8.04 -1.08
C VAL A 127 2.04 9.36 -0.48
N ASN A 128 3.23 9.40 0.14
CA ASN A 128 3.80 10.65 0.63
C ASN A 128 4.59 11.40 -0.47
N ARG A 129 5.08 12.60 -0.16
CA ARG A 129 5.87 13.41 -1.11
C ARG A 129 7.23 12.79 -1.50
N ARG A 130 7.71 11.79 -0.75
CA ARG A 130 8.95 11.04 -1.05
C ARG A 130 8.71 9.87 -2.02
N GLY A 131 7.47 9.63 -2.45
CA GLY A 131 7.12 8.48 -3.30
C GLY A 131 6.90 7.18 -2.55
N TRP A 132 6.70 7.24 -1.24
CA TRP A 132 6.48 6.06 -0.40
C TRP A 132 4.98 5.79 -0.27
N LEU A 133 4.56 4.61 -0.74
CA LEU A 133 3.20 4.10 -0.64
C LEU A 133 3.01 3.38 0.69
N PHE A 134 2.05 3.83 1.48
CA PHE A 134 1.68 3.23 2.74
C PHE A 134 0.27 2.65 2.69
N ALA A 135 0.00 1.66 3.53
CA ALA A 135 -1.36 1.27 3.89
C ALA A 135 -1.47 1.01 5.40
N LYS A 136 -2.63 1.29 5.99
CA LYS A 136 -3.02 0.87 7.33
C LYS A 136 -4.37 0.16 7.27
N VAL A 137 -4.63 -0.71 8.24
CA VAL A 137 -5.96 -1.30 8.44
C VAL A 137 -6.53 -0.84 9.78
N ASN A 138 -7.78 -0.37 9.78
CA ASN A 138 -8.47 0.13 10.96
C ASN A 138 -7.60 1.17 11.71
N ALA A 139 -7.59 1.13 13.04
CA ALA A 139 -6.71 1.94 13.89
C ALA A 139 -5.26 1.38 13.99
N GLY A 140 -4.89 0.45 13.10
CA GLY A 140 -3.56 -0.15 13.06
C GLY A 140 -2.48 0.82 12.61
N ARG A 141 -1.23 0.39 12.79
CA ARG A 141 -0.05 1.16 12.36
C ARG A 141 0.05 1.18 10.83
N PRO A 142 0.50 2.30 10.23
CA PRO A 142 0.90 2.33 8.83
C PRO A 142 2.00 1.29 8.52
N LEU A 143 1.82 0.54 7.44
CA LEU A 143 2.80 -0.33 6.81
C LEU A 143 3.30 0.33 5.53
N LEU A 144 4.61 0.32 5.31
CA LEU A 144 5.21 0.75 4.06
C LEU A 144 5.12 -0.39 3.02
N LEU A 145 4.49 -0.12 1.89
CA LEU A 145 4.29 -1.11 0.82
C LEU A 145 5.37 -1.01 -0.27
N ARG A 146 5.74 0.21 -0.69
CA ARG A 146 6.81 0.46 -1.69
C ARG A 146 7.36 1.89 -1.61
N LYS A 147 8.56 2.13 -2.16
CA LYS A 147 9.35 3.37 -2.00
C LYS A 147 9.59 4.17 -3.31
N ASP A 148 8.91 3.80 -4.40
CA ASP A 148 9.27 4.18 -5.78
C ASP A 148 8.14 4.83 -6.59
N VAL A 149 7.05 5.27 -5.94
CA VAL A 149 5.94 5.95 -6.63
C VAL A 149 6.39 7.33 -7.11
N LEU A 150 6.29 7.60 -8.41
CA LEU A 150 6.66 8.89 -8.97
C LEU A 150 5.55 9.93 -8.75
N VAL A 151 5.69 10.76 -7.71
CA VAL A 151 4.67 11.74 -7.29
C VAL A 151 4.77 13.12 -7.99
N GLN A 152 5.83 13.39 -8.74
CA GLN A 152 6.05 14.71 -9.37
C GLN A 152 5.76 14.68 -10.88
N GLY A 153 5.23 15.78 -11.41
CA GLY A 153 5.15 16.04 -12.85
C GLY A 153 3.91 15.52 -13.57
N ALA A 154 3.02 14.77 -12.91
CA ALA A 154 1.74 14.35 -13.47
C ALA A 154 0.72 14.04 -12.35
N PRO A 155 -0.60 14.12 -12.61
CA PRO A 155 -1.61 13.65 -11.68
C PRO A 155 -1.50 12.14 -11.42
N LEU A 156 -1.95 11.70 -10.24
CA LEU A 156 -2.03 10.30 -9.86
C LEU A 156 -3.49 9.92 -9.67
N TRP A 157 -3.90 8.75 -10.14
CA TRP A 157 -5.19 8.13 -9.79
C TRP A 157 -4.95 6.97 -8.84
N ALA A 158 -5.88 6.76 -7.92
CA ALA A 158 -5.88 5.55 -7.12
C ALA A 158 -6.26 4.37 -8.02
N VAL A 159 -5.54 3.26 -7.91
CA VAL A 159 -5.85 2.00 -8.59
C VAL A 159 -5.98 0.88 -7.58
N MET A 160 -6.99 0.04 -7.76
CA MET A 160 -7.26 -1.12 -6.94
C MET A 160 -7.53 -2.33 -7.81
N ASP A 161 -7.09 -3.50 -7.36
CA ASP A 161 -7.37 -4.78 -8.00
C ASP A 161 -8.22 -5.64 -7.06
N VAL A 162 -9.51 -5.80 -7.39
CA VAL A 162 -10.42 -6.70 -6.66
C VAL A 162 -10.06 -8.15 -7.02
N TYR A 163 -8.94 -8.60 -6.47
CA TYR A 163 -8.21 -9.81 -6.84
C TYR A 163 -8.29 -10.90 -5.77
N GLY A 164 -8.17 -12.15 -6.21
CA GLY A 164 -8.02 -13.33 -5.35
C GLY A 164 -9.21 -13.46 -4.41
N THR A 165 -8.93 -13.53 -3.11
CA THR A 165 -9.95 -13.65 -2.05
C THR A 165 -10.88 -12.44 -1.94
N THR A 166 -10.53 -11.27 -2.47
CA THR A 166 -11.38 -10.07 -2.36
C THR A 166 -12.50 -10.12 -3.38
N LYS A 167 -13.75 -9.97 -2.92
CA LYS A 167 -14.93 -10.00 -3.81
C LYS A 167 -15.62 -8.66 -3.94
N ALA A 168 -15.59 -7.84 -2.89
CA ALA A 168 -16.21 -6.52 -2.92
C ALA A 168 -15.52 -5.52 -2.00
N ILE A 169 -15.39 -4.28 -2.48
CA ILE A 169 -14.84 -3.14 -1.74
C ILE A 169 -15.74 -1.92 -1.91
N GLU A 170 -15.72 -1.03 -0.92
CA GLU A 170 -16.45 0.23 -0.91
C GLU A 170 -15.49 1.39 -0.64
N LEU A 171 -15.47 2.41 -1.50
CA LEU A 171 -14.78 3.68 -1.26
C LEU A 171 -15.52 4.47 -0.17
N LEU A 172 -14.78 4.92 0.84
CA LEU A 172 -15.31 5.67 1.96
C LEU A 172 -14.99 7.16 1.81
N ASP A 173 -15.98 8.02 2.14
CA ASP A 173 -15.73 9.44 2.30
C ASP A 173 -14.94 9.69 3.61
N PRO A 174 -13.75 10.31 3.55
CA PRO A 174 -13.00 10.70 4.74
C PRO A 174 -13.79 11.61 5.68
N LYS A 175 -14.70 12.47 5.17
CA LYS A 175 -15.52 13.38 5.99
C LYS A 175 -16.48 12.63 6.90
N ALA A 176 -17.01 11.50 6.43
CA ALA A 176 -17.89 10.65 7.23
C ALA A 176 -17.12 9.80 8.26
N ASN A 177 -15.79 9.73 8.14
CA ASN A 177 -14.96 8.82 8.93
C ASN A 177 -13.71 9.56 9.43
N ALA A 178 -13.89 10.50 10.36
CA ALA A 178 -12.83 11.37 10.89
C ALA A 178 -11.60 10.60 11.41
N TRP A 179 -11.75 9.35 11.83
CA TRP A 179 -10.64 8.52 12.29
C TRP A 179 -9.68 8.10 11.15
N ILE A 180 -10.14 8.15 9.90
CA ILE A 180 -9.32 7.87 8.71
C ILE A 180 -8.22 8.92 8.57
N THR A 181 -8.59 10.19 8.76
CA THR A 181 -7.65 11.32 8.75
C THR A 181 -6.90 11.47 10.06
N SER A 182 -7.47 11.04 11.19
CA SER A 182 -6.76 11.02 12.48
C SER A 182 -5.69 9.93 12.50
N GLY A 183 -4.48 10.33 12.19
CA GLY A 183 -3.25 9.63 12.51
C GLY A 183 -2.23 10.74 12.52
N GLU A 184 -1.64 11.00 13.69
CA GLU A 184 -0.64 12.05 13.85
C GLU A 184 0.33 11.99 12.66
N PRO A 185 0.71 13.16 12.08
CA PRO A 185 1.86 13.18 11.20
C PRO A 185 2.96 12.51 12.02
N MET A 186 3.33 11.29 11.62
CA MET A 186 4.41 10.58 12.26
C MET A 186 5.54 11.61 12.28
N PRO A 187 6.10 11.96 13.45
CA PRO A 187 7.34 12.73 13.41
C PRO A 187 8.23 11.97 12.43
N GLU A 188 8.87 12.69 11.51
CA GLU A 188 10.01 12.11 10.80
C GLU A 188 10.92 11.61 11.91
N SER A 189 10.75 10.35 12.31
CA SER A 189 11.61 9.72 13.27
C SER A 189 12.90 9.72 12.53
N GLU A 190 13.83 10.53 13.04
CA GLU A 190 15.24 10.44 12.70
C GLU A 190 15.51 8.98 12.45
N VAL A 191 15.87 8.68 11.20
CA VAL A 191 16.28 7.35 10.81
C VAL A 191 17.48 7.05 11.69
N THR A 192 17.23 6.46 12.85
CA THR A 192 18.25 5.73 13.57
C THR A 192 18.67 4.68 12.57
N SER A 193 19.90 4.84 12.09
CA SER A 193 20.54 4.13 10.98
C SER A 193 20.69 2.63 11.28
N GLY A 194 19.57 1.94 11.46
CA GLY A 194 19.48 0.48 11.49
C GLY A 194 18.87 0.01 10.18
N GLU A 195 19.52 -0.95 9.52
CA GLU A 195 18.99 -1.58 8.32
C GLU A 195 17.62 -2.22 8.66
N GLU A 196 16.60 -2.04 7.82
CA GLU A 196 15.29 -2.68 8.00
C GLU A 196 15.35 -4.13 7.47
N CYS A 197 14.58 -5.04 8.07
CA CYS A 197 14.49 -6.40 7.55
C CYS A 197 13.92 -6.39 6.11
N VAL A 198 14.66 -6.94 5.16
CA VAL A 198 14.28 -6.95 3.73
C VAL A 198 13.12 -7.89 3.37
N ILE A 199 12.57 -8.59 4.37
CA ILE A 199 11.44 -9.52 4.18
C ILE A 199 10.15 -8.91 4.70
N CYS A 200 10.15 -8.45 5.96
CA CYS A 200 8.93 -7.89 6.56
C CYS A 200 8.83 -6.36 6.49
N PHE A 201 9.95 -5.66 6.22
CA PHE A 201 10.05 -4.19 6.23
C PHE A 201 9.44 -3.53 7.48
N HIS A 202 9.40 -4.27 8.60
CA HIS A 202 8.73 -3.86 9.84
C HIS A 202 9.68 -3.89 11.04
N ASN A 203 10.50 -4.93 11.13
CA ASN A 203 11.45 -5.11 12.22
C ASN A 203 12.87 -4.73 11.76
N THR A 204 13.71 -4.27 12.68
CA THR A 204 15.14 -4.02 12.42
C THR A 204 15.83 -5.29 11.94
N ALA A 205 16.67 -5.16 10.91
CA ALA A 205 17.61 -6.18 10.47
C ALA A 205 18.69 -6.33 11.55
N ASN A 206 18.48 -7.29 12.43
CA ASN A 206 19.31 -7.55 13.59
C ASN A 206 19.69 -9.04 13.66
N THR A 207 19.60 -9.77 12.54
CA THR A 207 19.80 -11.20 12.52
C THR A 207 20.64 -11.62 11.33
N ARG A 208 21.73 -12.31 11.65
CA ARG A 208 22.72 -12.85 10.73
C ARG A 208 22.44 -14.32 10.45
N LEU A 209 22.44 -14.69 9.18
CA LEU A 209 22.39 -16.08 8.75
C LEU A 209 23.82 -16.62 8.61
N MET A 210 24.12 -17.73 9.29
CA MET A 210 25.44 -18.36 9.25
C MET A 210 25.42 -19.59 8.34
N PRO A 211 26.52 -19.87 7.59
CA PRO A 211 27.81 -19.19 7.61
C PRO A 211 27.95 -18.01 6.64
N CYS A 212 26.95 -17.71 5.80
CA CYS A 212 27.10 -16.72 4.74
C CYS A 212 27.20 -15.26 5.21
N GLY A 213 26.82 -14.96 6.45
CA GLY A 213 26.97 -13.66 7.08
C GLY A 213 25.94 -12.60 6.68
N HIS A 214 24.95 -12.93 5.84
CA HIS A 214 23.92 -11.94 5.45
C HIS A 214 23.04 -11.59 6.65
N SER A 215 23.01 -10.29 6.99
CA SER A 215 22.40 -9.73 8.19
C SER A 215 21.12 -8.94 7.97
N GLN A 216 20.57 -8.96 6.74
CA GLN A 216 19.45 -8.11 6.32
C GLN A 216 18.06 -8.57 6.85
N PHE A 217 18.02 -9.39 7.90
CA PHE A 217 16.82 -10.05 8.38
C PHE A 217 16.55 -9.72 9.84
N CYS A 218 15.29 -9.65 10.22
CA CYS A 218 14.90 -9.69 11.63
C CYS A 218 14.82 -11.13 12.12
N GLY A 219 14.86 -11.32 13.44
CA GLY A 219 14.84 -12.66 14.04
C GLY A 219 13.66 -13.52 13.59
N SER A 220 12.46 -12.95 13.52
CA SER A 220 11.25 -13.68 13.10
C SER A 220 11.35 -14.17 11.64
N CYS A 221 11.77 -13.30 10.72
CA CYS A 221 11.90 -13.67 9.31
C CYS A 221 13.04 -14.68 9.08
N ALA A 222 14.18 -14.47 9.74
CA ALA A 222 15.31 -15.39 9.66
C ALA A 222 14.95 -16.80 10.16
N TRP A 223 14.19 -16.90 11.25
CA TRP A 223 13.69 -18.17 11.78
C TRP A 223 12.70 -18.86 10.84
N HIS A 224 11.80 -18.11 10.19
CA HIS A 224 10.90 -18.68 9.18
C HIS A 224 11.68 -19.24 7.98
N ILE A 225 12.67 -18.51 7.46
CA ILE A 225 13.53 -19.01 6.37
C ILE A 225 14.25 -20.29 6.79
N PHE A 226 14.85 -20.29 7.99
CA PHE A 226 15.60 -21.43 8.52
C PHE A 226 14.72 -22.67 8.63
N LYS A 227 13.48 -22.50 9.09
CA LYS A 227 12.51 -23.60 9.20
C LYS A 227 11.98 -24.09 7.85
N ASP A 228 11.71 -23.19 6.92
CA ASP A 228 10.99 -23.52 5.68
C ASP A 228 11.93 -24.03 4.58
N THR A 229 13.06 -23.35 4.37
CA THR A 229 13.96 -23.64 3.24
C THR A 229 15.40 -23.92 3.65
N ALA A 230 15.81 -23.48 4.84
CA ALA A 230 17.19 -23.51 5.33
C ALA A 230 18.21 -22.98 4.30
N ARG A 231 17.81 -22.03 3.44
CA ARG A 231 18.68 -21.42 2.42
C ARG A 231 18.57 -19.90 2.47
N CYS A 232 19.71 -19.23 2.52
CA CYS A 232 19.78 -17.76 2.56
C CYS A 232 19.13 -17.16 1.30
N PRO A 233 18.19 -16.20 1.42
CA PRO A 233 17.57 -15.58 0.25
C PRO A 233 18.54 -14.78 -0.63
N MET A 234 19.65 -14.29 -0.05
CA MET A 234 20.61 -13.43 -0.75
C MET A 234 21.59 -14.23 -1.61
N CYS A 235 22.16 -15.31 -1.06
CA CYS A 235 23.21 -16.10 -1.73
C CYS A 235 22.84 -17.56 -1.99
N ARG A 236 21.65 -18.01 -1.56
CA ARG A 236 21.14 -19.39 -1.67
C ARG A 236 21.96 -20.44 -0.92
N TRP A 237 22.95 -20.03 -0.14
CA TRP A 237 23.76 -20.92 0.71
C TRP A 237 22.90 -21.51 1.83
N GLN A 238 23.16 -22.78 2.18
CA GLN A 238 22.55 -23.46 3.31
C GLN A 238 22.81 -22.70 4.62
N ILE A 239 21.75 -22.45 5.38
CA ILE A 239 21.80 -21.80 6.69
C ILE A 239 21.99 -22.91 7.73
N GLU A 240 22.98 -22.76 8.60
CA GLU A 240 23.26 -23.68 9.70
C GLU A 240 22.81 -23.12 11.05
N GLU A 241 22.84 -21.79 11.19
CA GLU A 241 22.48 -21.09 12.42
C GLU A 241 21.86 -19.70 12.12
N VAL A 242 20.93 -19.28 12.99
CA VAL A 242 20.31 -17.96 12.99
C VAL A 242 20.79 -17.20 14.22
N ALA A 243 21.67 -16.21 14.03
CA ALA A 243 22.28 -15.44 15.11
C ALA A 243 21.66 -14.03 15.21
N VAL A 244 20.96 -13.75 16.31
CA VAL A 244 20.38 -12.41 16.57
C VAL A 244 21.43 -11.54 17.24
N GLU A 245 21.77 -10.41 16.64
CA GLU A 245 22.68 -9.42 17.21
C GLU A 245 21.91 -8.46 18.14
N PRO A 246 22.37 -8.25 19.39
CA PRO A 246 21.77 -7.26 20.28
C PRO A 246 22.08 -5.85 19.75
N SER A 247 21.05 -5.05 19.46
CA SER A 247 21.22 -3.65 19.07
C SER A 247 21.90 -2.87 20.20
N VAL A 248 23.14 -2.46 19.98
CA VAL A 248 23.90 -1.60 20.90
C VAL A 248 23.18 -0.27 20.99
N LYS A 249 22.56 0.04 22.12
CA LYS A 249 22.15 1.41 22.46
C LYS A 249 23.44 2.18 22.75
N SER A 250 23.89 3.00 21.80
CA SER A 250 24.90 4.03 22.07
C SER A 250 24.35 4.95 23.17
N GLY A 251 24.99 4.91 24.34
CA GLY A 251 24.65 5.77 25.45
C GLY A 251 25.15 7.19 25.24
N GLU A 252 24.32 8.15 25.62
CA GLU A 252 24.79 9.42 26.17
C GLU A 252 24.33 9.43 27.63
N GLY A 253 25.28 9.21 28.52
CA GLY A 253 25.14 9.39 29.95
C GLY A 253 26.11 10.48 30.38
N SER A 254 25.59 11.38 31.22
CA SER A 254 26.20 12.60 31.81
C SER A 254 26.18 13.85 30.94
#